data_AF-A0A0H1R7H9-F1
#
_entry.id   AF-A0A0H1R7H9-F1
#
_cell.length_a   1.000
_cell.length_b   1.000
_cell.length_c   1.000
_cell.angle_alpha   90.00
_cell.angle_beta   90.00
_cell.angle_gamma   90.00
#
_symmetry.space_group_name_H-M   'P 1'
#
loop_
_entity.id
_entity.type
_entity.pdbx_description
1 polymer ?
#
loop_
_entity_poly.entity_id
_entity_poly.type
_entity_poly.pdbx_seq_one_letter_code
_entity_poly.pdbx_strand_id
1 'polypeptide(L)'
;MDIKRIHPVAKSNGEKPIKKVINGKSFNTATSEMIHEECFAERDDDPYPYCEALYKTRYGAYFIVKYNEEYYNPHNEEIDLRDAIEPLPKEKAMAWLEKYNNKKIYDYFDVEEAGDEDTTLTLRMSKSLKKRLSEAAIDADQSLNAWCVKTLQRVLEASRQQTAKQDE
;
A
#
# COMPACT_ATOMS: atom_id res chain seq x y z
N MET A 1 -36.23 7.47 13.82
CA MET A 1 -35.24 6.37 13.81
C MET A 1 -33.94 6.97 14.29
N ASP A 2 -33.53 6.62 15.51
CA ASP A 2 -32.28 7.10 16.11
C ASP A 2 -31.14 6.18 15.67
N ILE A 3 -30.52 6.51 14.54
CA ILE A 3 -29.32 5.83 14.05
C ILE A 3 -28.23 5.96 15.12
N LYS A 4 -27.65 4.84 15.58
CA LYS A 4 -26.56 4.87 16.57
C LYS A 4 -25.26 5.32 15.88
N ARG A 5 -25.13 6.64 15.93
CA ARG A 5 -24.08 7.60 15.54
C ARG A 5 -22.65 7.10 15.79
N ILE A 6 -21.74 7.32 14.83
CA ILE A 6 -20.30 7.19 15.11
C ILE A 6 -19.48 8.46 14.79
N HIS A 7 -19.56 9.18 13.65
CA HIS A 7 -18.62 10.31 13.44
C HIS A 7 -19.13 11.52 12.64
N PRO A 8 -19.30 12.72 13.23
CA PRO A 8 -19.61 13.90 12.45
C PRO A 8 -18.40 14.30 11.60
N VAL A 9 -18.63 14.70 10.35
CA VAL A 9 -17.54 15.07 9.45
C VAL A 9 -16.88 16.38 9.88
N ALA A 10 -15.55 16.33 9.81
CA ALA A 10 -14.58 17.39 9.93
C ALA A 10 -14.15 17.82 11.36
N LYS A 11 -12.89 17.45 11.64
CA LYS A 11 -11.88 18.22 12.40
C LYS A 11 -12.09 18.31 13.91
N SER A 12 -11.53 17.38 14.68
CA SER A 12 -10.88 17.73 15.95
C SER A 12 -9.89 16.66 16.43
N ASN A 13 -8.81 17.14 17.04
CA ASN A 13 -7.69 16.40 17.63
C ASN A 13 -8.08 15.48 18.82
N GLY A 14 -9.19 14.75 18.75
CA GLY A 14 -9.74 13.98 19.87
C GLY A 14 -10.42 12.65 19.50
N GLU A 15 -10.46 12.26 18.23
CA GLU A 15 -11.07 10.99 17.82
C GLU A 15 -10.18 9.80 18.18
N LYS A 16 -10.82 8.71 18.65
CA LYS A 16 -10.10 7.49 18.98
C LYS A 16 -9.55 6.90 17.69
N PRO A 17 -8.25 6.57 17.64
CA PRO A 17 -7.67 5.99 16.45
C PRO A 17 -8.29 4.63 16.15
N ILE A 18 -8.66 4.41 14.89
CA ILE A 18 -9.21 3.16 14.41
C ILE A 18 -8.05 2.18 14.25
N LYS A 19 -8.22 1.01 14.86
CA LYS A 19 -7.21 -0.05 14.84
C LYS A 19 -7.86 -1.40 14.58
N LYS A 20 -7.25 -2.20 13.70
CA LYS A 20 -7.74 -3.55 13.37
C LYS A 20 -6.56 -4.47 13.05
N VAL A 21 -6.72 -5.75 13.39
CA VAL A 21 -5.81 -6.80 12.96
C VAL A 21 -6.52 -7.61 11.87
N ILE A 22 -5.92 -7.68 10.69
CA ILE A 22 -6.48 -8.37 9.52
C ILE A 22 -5.38 -9.28 8.97
N ASN A 23 -5.65 -10.58 8.87
CA ASN A 23 -4.69 -11.60 8.41
C ASN A 23 -3.32 -11.53 9.13
N GLY A 24 -3.35 -11.34 10.45
CA GLY A 24 -2.13 -11.23 11.28
C GLY A 24 -1.36 -9.92 11.13
N LYS A 25 -1.84 -8.95 10.33
CA LYS A 25 -1.23 -7.64 10.16
C LYS A 25 -2.03 -6.58 10.91
N SER A 26 -1.35 -5.68 11.61
CA SER A 26 -1.98 -4.57 12.33
C SER A 26 -2.07 -3.33 11.45
N PHE A 27 -3.25 -2.73 11.42
CA PHE A 27 -3.56 -1.46 10.77
C PHE A 27 -4.06 -0.51 11.86
N ASN A 28 -3.47 0.68 11.93
CA ASN A 28 -3.73 1.64 13.02
C ASN A 28 -3.55 3.07 12.50
N THR A 29 -4.60 3.87 12.57
CA THR A 29 -4.56 5.26 12.10
C THR A 29 -3.65 6.15 12.95
N ALA A 30 -3.48 5.87 14.25
CA ALA A 30 -2.58 6.67 15.12
C ALA A 30 -1.10 6.59 14.74
N THR A 31 -0.68 5.50 14.10
CA THR A 31 0.73 5.27 13.72
C THR A 31 0.95 5.28 12.21
N SER A 32 -0.09 5.62 11.46
CA SER A 32 -0.08 5.66 9.99
C SER A 32 -0.24 7.09 9.53
N GLU A 33 0.30 7.38 8.36
CA GLU A 33 0.16 8.67 7.71
C GLU A 33 -1.13 8.68 6.87
N MET A 34 -1.98 9.68 7.06
CA MET A 34 -3.15 9.91 6.21
C MET A 34 -2.70 10.62 4.92
N ILE A 35 -2.83 9.95 3.78
CA ILE A 35 -2.44 10.48 2.48
C ILE A 35 -3.49 11.48 2.00
N HIS A 36 -4.74 11.04 1.93
CA HIS A 36 -5.85 11.83 1.41
C HIS A 36 -7.17 11.26 1.91
N GLU A 37 -8.20 12.09 1.94
CA GLU A 37 -9.56 11.79 2.34
C GLU A 37 -10.49 12.41 1.30
N GLU A 38 -11.48 11.63 0.88
CA GLU A 38 -12.56 12.05 0.01
C GLU A 38 -13.88 11.78 0.71
N CYS A 39 -14.79 12.76 0.73
CA CYS A 39 -16.08 12.66 1.39
C CYS A 39 -17.22 12.77 0.38
N PHE A 40 -18.17 11.85 0.47
CA PHE A 40 -19.31 11.70 -0.40
C PHE A 40 -20.56 12.09 0.40
N ALA A 41 -20.81 13.40 0.46
CA ALA A 41 -22.03 13.91 1.07
C ALA A 41 -23.17 13.89 0.03
N GLU A 42 -24.32 13.32 0.37
CA GLU A 42 -25.51 13.43 -0.49
C GLU A 42 -26.11 14.83 -0.48
N ARG A 43 -25.84 15.60 0.58
CA ARG A 43 -26.27 16.98 0.79
C ARG A 43 -25.18 17.78 1.48
N ASP A 44 -25.11 19.07 1.18
CA ASP A 44 -24.13 19.98 1.79
C ASP A 44 -24.23 20.08 3.32
N ASP A 45 -25.38 19.71 3.89
CA ASP A 45 -25.68 19.75 5.33
C ASP A 45 -25.65 18.37 6.01
N ASP A 46 -25.19 17.32 5.33
CA ASP A 46 -25.02 16.02 5.94
C ASP A 46 -24.02 16.13 7.11
N PRO A 47 -24.43 15.86 8.35
CA PRO A 47 -23.52 15.91 9.47
C PRO A 47 -22.58 14.70 9.50
N TYR A 48 -22.91 13.59 8.83
CA TYR A 48 -22.17 12.33 8.85
C TYR A 48 -21.88 11.75 7.45
N PRO A 49 -21.27 12.51 6.50
CA PRO A 49 -20.94 12.00 5.19
C PRO A 49 -20.14 10.71 5.26
N TYR A 50 -20.42 9.81 4.32
CA TYR A 50 -19.53 8.71 4.03
C TYR A 50 -18.20 9.27 3.53
N CYS A 51 -17.09 8.88 4.13
CA CYS A 51 -15.76 9.33 3.70
C CYS A 51 -14.81 8.14 3.57
N GLU A 52 -13.91 8.22 2.58
CA GLU A 52 -12.82 7.27 2.40
C GLU A 52 -11.50 7.99 2.60
N ALA A 53 -10.66 7.48 3.49
CA ALA A 53 -9.31 7.99 3.72
C ALA A 53 -8.26 6.92 3.46
N LEU A 54 -7.31 7.23 2.58
CA LEU A 54 -6.17 6.39 2.28
C LEU A 54 -5.04 6.65 3.28
N TYR A 55 -4.56 5.58 3.91
CA TYR A 55 -3.45 5.62 4.86
C TYR A 55 -2.26 4.77 4.40
N LYS A 56 -1.06 5.19 4.82
CA LYS A 56 0.19 4.44 4.69
C LYS A 56 0.77 4.14 6.06
N THR A 57 0.99 2.87 6.33
CA THR A 57 1.69 2.43 7.54
C THR A 57 3.18 2.79 7.46
N ARG A 58 3.86 2.88 8.62
CA ARG A 58 5.32 3.05 8.70
C ARG A 58 6.15 2.00 7.95
N TYR A 59 5.54 0.85 7.62
CA TYR A 59 6.19 -0.25 6.89
C TYR A 59 5.81 -0.28 5.40
N GLY A 60 5.11 0.74 4.90
CA GLY A 60 4.77 0.88 3.48
C GLY A 60 3.54 0.08 3.02
N ALA A 61 2.80 -0.57 3.93
CA ALA A 61 1.49 -1.13 3.60
C ALA A 61 0.42 -0.04 3.54
N TYR A 62 -0.50 -0.15 2.58
CA TYR A 62 -1.61 0.78 2.39
C TYR A 62 -2.93 0.18 2.88
N PHE A 63 -3.85 1.04 3.31
CA PHE A 63 -5.20 0.65 3.68
C PHE A 63 -6.14 1.85 3.57
N ILE A 64 -7.41 1.57 3.28
CA ILE A 64 -8.48 2.58 3.32
C ILE A 64 -9.22 2.44 4.65
N VAL A 65 -9.52 3.59 5.24
CA VAL A 65 -10.53 3.72 6.28
C VAL A 65 -11.78 4.26 5.63
N LYS A 66 -12.89 3.54 5.79
CA LYS A 66 -14.22 4.01 5.42
C LYS A 66 -14.88 4.51 6.69
N TYR A 67 -15.24 5.78 6.72
CA TYR A 67 -15.97 6.39 7.82
C TYR A 67 -17.46 6.42 7.49
N ASN A 68 -18.29 6.20 8.51
CA ASN A 68 -19.74 6.24 8.37
C ASN A 68 -20.27 5.29 7.27
N GLU A 69 -19.67 4.09 7.12
CA GLU A 69 -20.19 3.06 6.22
C GLU A 69 -21.49 2.49 6.80
N GLU A 70 -22.53 2.42 5.97
CA GLU A 70 -23.81 1.84 6.38
C GLU A 70 -23.63 0.36 6.74
N TYR A 71 -24.13 -0.01 7.92
CA TYR A 71 -24.08 -1.35 8.44
C TYR A 71 -25.47 -1.78 8.91
N TYR A 72 -26.01 -2.81 8.25
CA TYR A 72 -27.23 -3.45 8.71
C TYR A 72 -26.95 -4.26 9.98
N ASN A 73 -27.61 -3.88 11.07
CA ASN A 73 -27.45 -4.53 12.35
C ASN A 73 -28.51 -5.63 12.51
N PRO A 74 -28.12 -6.92 12.49
CA PRO A 74 -29.07 -8.03 12.51
C PRO A 74 -29.76 -8.23 13.86
N HIS A 75 -29.37 -7.49 14.91
CA HIS A 75 -29.96 -7.62 16.24
C HIS A 75 -31.18 -6.73 16.45
N ASN A 76 -31.19 -5.54 15.86
CA ASN A 76 -32.29 -4.56 15.93
C ASN A 76 -32.94 -4.28 14.58
N GLU A 77 -32.44 -4.88 13.49
CA GLU A 77 -32.90 -4.68 12.11
C GLU A 77 -32.80 -3.21 11.62
N GLU A 78 -31.93 -2.42 12.26
CA GLU A 78 -31.70 -1.01 11.92
C GLU A 78 -30.41 -0.83 11.12
N ILE A 79 -30.32 0.27 10.37
CA ILE A 79 -29.09 0.71 9.72
C ILE A 79 -28.32 1.58 10.72
N ASP A 80 -27.14 1.11 11.09
CA ASP A 80 -26.16 1.87 11.88
C ASP A 80 -25.04 2.36 10.95
N LEU A 81 -24.26 3.36 11.39
CA LEU A 81 -23.04 3.78 10.71
C LEU A 81 -21.85 3.13 11.40
N ARG A 82 -20.85 2.65 10.64
CA ARG A 82 -19.63 2.06 11.20
C ARG A 82 -18.39 2.45 10.42
N ASP A 83 -17.27 2.46 11.12
CA ASP A 83 -15.98 2.60 10.45
C ASP A 83 -15.41 1.23 10.10
N ALA A 84 -14.83 1.13 8.91
CA ALA A 84 -14.18 -0.07 8.42
C ALA A 84 -12.74 0.20 8.00
N ILE A 85 -11.88 -0.80 8.18
CA ILE A 85 -10.52 -0.82 7.63
C ILE A 85 -10.45 -1.90 6.56
N GLU A 86 -10.00 -1.52 5.38
CA GLU A 86 -9.72 -2.40 4.26
C GLU A 86 -8.24 -2.31 3.84
N PRO A 87 -7.45 -3.40 3.99
CA PRO A 87 -6.08 -3.44 3.48
C PRO A 87 -6.07 -3.33 1.96
N LEU A 88 -5.18 -2.50 1.43
CA LEU A 88 -5.11 -2.24 0.00
C LEU A 88 -3.70 -2.57 -0.55
N PRO A 89 -3.60 -3.31 -1.67
CA PRO A 89 -2.32 -3.46 -2.36
C PRO A 89 -1.89 -2.11 -2.98
N LYS A 90 -0.57 -1.96 -3.19
CA LYS A 90 0.04 -0.72 -3.71
C LYS A 90 -0.64 -0.23 -5.00
N GLU A 91 -0.88 -1.13 -5.95
CA GLU A 91 -1.53 -0.81 -7.23
C GLU A 91 -2.92 -0.19 -7.05
N LYS A 92 -3.74 -0.77 -6.17
CA LYS A 92 -5.09 -0.24 -5.89
C LYS A 92 -5.04 1.08 -5.14
N ALA A 93 -4.04 1.29 -4.27
CA ALA A 93 -3.85 2.56 -3.59
C ALA A 93 -3.47 3.68 -4.56
N MET A 94 -2.62 3.36 -5.56
CA MET A 94 -2.29 4.27 -6.65
C MET A 94 -3.53 4.59 -7.48
N ALA A 95 -4.29 3.59 -7.93
CA ALA A 95 -5.52 3.80 -8.69
C ALA A 95 -6.56 4.65 -7.93
N TRP A 96 -6.65 4.48 -6.61
CA TRP A 96 -7.51 5.30 -5.76
C TRP A 96 -7.07 6.78 -5.76
N LEU A 97 -5.76 7.04 -5.67
CA LEU A 97 -5.23 8.41 -5.79
C LEU A 97 -5.36 8.97 -7.22
N GLU A 98 -5.21 8.16 -8.26
CA GLU A 98 -5.45 8.62 -9.64
C GLU A 98 -6.87 9.16 -9.81
N LYS A 99 -7.84 8.51 -9.15
CA LYS A 99 -9.24 8.91 -9.18
C LYS A 99 -9.53 10.20 -8.41
N TYR A 100 -9.00 10.34 -7.19
CA TYR A 100 -9.41 11.44 -6.29
C TYR A 100 -8.36 12.54 -6.12
N ASN A 101 -7.06 12.22 -6.19
CA ASN A 101 -5.99 13.21 -6.01
C ASN A 101 -4.67 12.82 -6.68
N ASN A 102 -4.58 13.10 -7.98
CA ASN A 102 -3.41 12.77 -8.79
C ASN A 102 -2.13 13.50 -8.32
N LYS A 103 -2.26 14.71 -7.76
CA LYS A 103 -1.10 15.53 -7.34
C LYS A 103 -0.23 14.85 -6.29
N LYS A 104 -0.83 14.04 -5.43
CA LYS A 104 -0.12 13.34 -4.34
C LYS A 104 0.57 12.05 -4.79
N ILE A 105 0.33 11.56 -6.01
CA ILE A 105 0.89 10.27 -6.44
C ILE A 105 2.43 10.30 -6.38
N TYR A 106 3.04 11.36 -6.92
CA TYR A 106 4.50 11.52 -6.95
C TYR A 106 5.16 11.59 -5.57
N ASP A 107 4.42 11.95 -4.51
CA ASP A 107 4.95 12.01 -3.15
C ASP A 107 5.03 10.61 -2.49
N TYR A 108 4.21 9.66 -2.94
CA TYR A 108 4.03 8.36 -2.28
C TYR A 108 4.39 7.15 -3.14
N PHE A 109 4.44 7.32 -4.47
CA PHE A 109 4.68 6.26 -5.44
C PHE A 109 5.78 6.70 -6.40
N ASP A 110 6.76 5.81 -6.61
CA ASP A 110 7.66 5.92 -7.75
C ASP A 110 6.85 5.59 -9.01
N VAL A 111 6.63 6.60 -9.85
CA VAL A 111 5.96 6.47 -11.14
C VAL A 111 7.05 6.47 -12.20
N GLU A 112 7.16 5.34 -12.91
CA GLU A 112 8.02 5.24 -14.09
C GLU A 112 7.52 6.18 -15.18
N GLU A 113 8.43 6.83 -15.89
CA GLU A 113 8.06 7.66 -17.04
C GLU A 113 7.48 6.75 -18.13
N ALA A 114 6.43 7.21 -18.81
CA ALA A 114 5.76 6.38 -19.81
C ALA A 114 6.76 5.94 -20.91
N GLY A 115 7.04 4.64 -20.97
CA GLY A 115 8.01 4.05 -21.90
C GLY A 115 9.32 3.56 -21.27
N ASP A 116 9.47 3.64 -19.95
CA ASP A 116 10.58 2.98 -19.25
C ASP A 116 10.31 1.46 -19.17
N GLU A 117 11.27 0.64 -19.63
CA GLU A 117 11.22 -0.82 -19.52
C GLU A 117 12.00 -1.33 -18.29
N ASP A 118 12.68 -0.44 -17.58
CA ASP A 118 13.44 -0.79 -16.40
C ASP A 118 12.51 -0.98 -15.19
N THR A 119 12.67 -2.10 -14.48
CA THR A 119 11.91 -2.40 -13.26
C THR A 119 12.82 -2.55 -12.05
N THR A 120 12.33 -2.17 -10.87
CA THR A 120 13.12 -2.23 -9.62
C THR A 120 12.86 -3.51 -8.83
N LEU A 121 13.93 -4.29 -8.57
CA LEU A 121 13.91 -5.45 -7.68
C LEU A 121 14.55 -5.11 -6.32
N THR A 122 13.76 -5.12 -5.24
CA THR A 122 14.28 -4.92 -3.87
C THR A 122 14.54 -6.26 -3.18
N LEU A 123 15.81 -6.53 -2.82
CA LEU A 123 16.24 -7.76 -2.13
C LEU A 123 16.61 -7.48 -0.67
N ARG A 124 16.06 -8.27 0.26
CA ARG A 124 16.51 -8.28 1.67
C ARG A 124 17.62 -9.32 1.84
N MET A 125 18.78 -8.88 2.33
CA MET A 125 19.95 -9.76 2.53
C MET A 125 20.73 -9.37 3.80
N SER A 126 21.62 -10.26 4.23
CA SER A 126 22.52 -9.99 5.36
C SER A 126 23.59 -8.96 4.96
N LYS A 127 24.13 -8.24 5.96
CA LYS A 127 25.24 -7.30 5.76
C LYS A 127 26.48 -7.99 5.17
N SER A 128 26.75 -9.22 5.59
CA SER A 128 27.88 -10.01 5.09
C SER A 128 27.72 -10.37 3.62
N LEU A 129 26.51 -10.73 3.18
CA LEU A 129 26.23 -11.02 1.77
C LEU A 129 26.40 -9.77 0.91
N LYS A 130 25.83 -8.62 1.34
CA LYS A 130 26.01 -7.34 0.63
C LYS A 130 27.49 -6.97 0.47
N LYS A 131 28.30 -7.17 1.53
CA LYS A 131 29.73 -6.89 1.49
C LYS A 131 30.44 -7.74 0.44
N ARG A 132 30.19 -9.05 0.44
CA ARG A 132 30.79 -9.99 -0.52
C ARG A 132 30.40 -9.68 -1.97
N LEU A 133 29.14 -9.30 -2.21
CA LEU A 133 28.68 -8.86 -3.53
C LEU A 133 29.40 -7.59 -3.99
N SER A 134 29.61 -6.64 -3.06
CA SER A 134 30.31 -5.38 -3.35
C SER A 134 31.79 -5.62 -3.67
N GLU A 135 32.46 -6.49 -2.90
CA GLU A 135 33.84 -6.90 -3.17
C GLU A 135 33.96 -7.58 -4.54
N ALA A 136 33.07 -8.53 -4.86
CA ALA A 136 33.06 -9.21 -6.15
C ALA A 136 32.77 -8.28 -7.35
N ALA A 137 31.99 -7.22 -7.14
CA ALA A 137 31.73 -6.20 -8.16
C ALA A 137 32.96 -5.31 -8.40
N ILE A 138 33.67 -4.93 -7.33
CA ILE A 138 34.93 -4.16 -7.40
C ILE A 138 36.00 -4.98 -8.13
N ASP A 139 36.16 -6.26 -7.77
CA ASP A 139 37.13 -7.16 -8.42
C ASP A 139 36.84 -7.34 -9.92
N ALA A 140 35.58 -7.15 -10.34
CA ALA A 140 35.12 -7.22 -11.72
C ALA A 140 35.06 -5.86 -12.45
N ASP A 141 35.57 -4.79 -11.82
CA ASP A 141 35.54 -3.41 -12.30
C ASP A 141 34.14 -2.96 -12.78
N GLN A 142 33.11 -3.31 -11.99
CA GLN A 142 31.72 -3.03 -12.30
C GLN A 142 31.02 -2.38 -11.12
N SER A 143 29.98 -1.59 -11.41
CA SER A 143 29.05 -1.17 -10.37
C SER A 143 28.33 -2.39 -9.79
N LEU A 144 27.96 -2.32 -8.51
CA LEU A 144 27.22 -3.39 -7.85
C LEU A 144 25.94 -3.75 -8.63
N ASN A 145 25.24 -2.76 -9.20
CA ASN A 145 24.04 -2.99 -10.00
C ASN A 145 24.37 -3.77 -11.29
N ALA A 146 25.33 -3.28 -12.08
CA ALA A 146 25.73 -3.92 -13.33
C ALA A 146 26.22 -5.37 -13.11
N TRP A 147 27.00 -5.58 -12.05
CA TRP A 147 27.48 -6.90 -11.67
C TRP A 147 26.33 -7.84 -11.27
N CYS A 148 25.37 -7.35 -10.47
CA CYS A 148 24.20 -8.13 -10.08
C CYS A 148 23.34 -8.53 -11.29
N VAL A 149 23.00 -7.57 -12.16
CA VAL A 149 22.19 -7.83 -13.36
C VAL A 149 22.85 -8.86 -14.26
N LYS A 150 24.15 -8.69 -14.55
CA LYS A 150 24.92 -9.62 -15.38
C LYS A 150 25.00 -11.02 -14.76
N THR A 151 25.14 -11.10 -13.45
CA THR A 151 25.17 -12.38 -12.74
C THR A 151 23.80 -13.07 -12.79
N LEU A 152 22.71 -12.34 -12.59
CA LEU A 152 21.35 -12.87 -12.70
C LEU A 152 21.05 -13.38 -14.11
N GLN A 153 21.44 -12.64 -15.14
CA GLN A 153 21.30 -13.06 -16.55
C GLN A 153 22.04 -14.38 -16.82
N ARG A 154 23.31 -14.48 -16.40
CA ARG A 154 24.11 -15.70 -16.55
C ARG A 154 23.47 -16.92 -15.86
N VAL A 155 22.95 -16.73 -14.65
CA VAL A 155 22.29 -17.79 -13.89
C VAL A 155 21.00 -18.24 -14.59
N LEU A 156 20.21 -17.29 -15.10
CA LEU A 156 18.99 -17.58 -15.87
C LEU A 156 19.31 -18.37 -17.15
N GLU A 157 20.31 -17.95 -17.91
CA GLU A 157 20.76 -18.65 -19.11
C GLU A 157 21.23 -20.08 -18.81
N ALA A 158 22.06 -20.24 -17.78
CA ALA A 158 22.54 -21.55 -17.35
C ALA A 158 21.40 -22.48 -16.89
N SER A 159 20.40 -21.94 -16.18
CA SER A 159 19.24 -22.72 -15.72
C SER A 159 18.39 -23.24 -16.89
N ARG A 160 18.20 -22.43 -17.95
CA ARG A 160 17.44 -22.83 -19.15
C ARG A 160 18.14 -23.94 -19.93
N GLN A 161 19.47 -23.90 -20.00
CA GLN A 161 20.26 -24.94 -20.69
C GLN A 161 20.26 -26.29 -19.94
N GLN A 162 20.05 -26.29 -18.63
CA GLN A 162 19.98 -27.51 -17.83
C GLN A 162 18.61 -28.19 -17.96
N THR A 163 17.52 -27.43 -18.04
CA THR A 163 16.18 -27.98 -18.24
C THR A 163 16.02 -28.63 -19.61
N ALA A 164 16.56 -28.02 -20.68
CA ALA A 164 16.49 -28.57 -22.04
C ALA A 164 17.28 -29.89 -22.24
N LYS A 165 18.22 -30.22 -21.34
CA LYS A 165 19.00 -31.47 -21.39
C LYS A 165 18.40 -32.61 -20.56
N GLN A 166 17.34 -32.36 -19.81
CA GLN A 166 16.65 -33.38 -19.01
C GLN A 166 15.43 -33.98 -19.72
N ASP A 167 15.02 -33.40 -20.86
CA ASP A 167 13.90 -33.84 -21.69
C ASP A 167 14.34 -34.59 -22.98
N GLU A 168 15.64 -34.89 -23.13
CA GLU A 168 16.22 -35.82 -24.13
C GLU A 168 16.68 -37.12 -23.47
#